data_AF-A0A6G1RKC1-F1
#
_entry.id   AF-A0A6G1RKC1-F1
#
_cell.length_a   1.000
_cell.length_b   1.000
_cell.length_c   1.000
_cell.angle_alpha   90.00
_cell.angle_beta   90.00
_cell.angle_gamma   90.00
#
_symmetry.space_group_name_H-M   'P 1'
#
loop_
_entity.id
_entity.type
_entity.pdbx_description
1 polymer ?
#
loop_
_entity_poly.entity_id
_entity_poly.type
_entity_poly.pdbx_seq_one_letter_code
_entity_poly.pdbx_strand_id
1 'polypeptide(L)'
;MTTSHMNGHITEDSDSEAKNVDLASPEEPQKHREMAVDCPGDLGSRMMPMRRSAQLERIRQQQEDIRRRREEEGKKQELDLTASMRLKKLAQIPPKTGIDNPIFDTEEGIVLESPHYTVKTVEVEELLTSLKHIQHVLVDPQSQEDISLILQLVQNTDFQNAFKIHNAVTVHMSKA
;
A
#
# COMPACT_ATOMS: atom_id res chain seq x y z
N MET A 1 -28.75 -26.06 -3.08
CA MET A 1 -28.58 -25.52 -1.72
C MET A 1 -27.56 -24.40 -1.80
N THR A 2 -28.01 -23.16 -1.62
CA THR A 2 -27.19 -21.94 -1.66
C THR A 2 -27.24 -21.33 -0.26
N THR A 3 -26.14 -21.37 0.48
CA THR A 3 -26.03 -20.73 1.80
C THR A 3 -25.35 -19.38 1.64
N SER A 4 -26.16 -18.31 1.56
CA SER A 4 -25.71 -16.93 1.66
C SER A 4 -25.58 -16.55 3.13
N HIS A 5 -24.36 -16.23 3.60
CA HIS A 5 -24.14 -15.69 4.93
C HIS A 5 -24.18 -14.15 4.86
N MET A 6 -25.27 -13.55 5.33
CA MET A 6 -25.31 -12.12 5.66
C MET A 6 -24.73 -11.92 7.06
N ASN A 7 -23.63 -11.17 7.17
CA ASN A 7 -23.16 -10.67 8.46
C ASN A 7 -24.01 -9.45 8.84
N GLY A 8 -24.89 -9.61 9.81
CA GLY A 8 -25.60 -8.49 10.45
C GLY A 8 -24.71 -7.85 11.52
N HIS A 9 -24.56 -6.52 11.45
CA HIS A 9 -24.08 -5.73 12.58
C HIS A 9 -25.31 -5.32 13.38
N ILE A 10 -25.48 -5.93 14.57
CA ILE A 10 -26.41 -5.45 15.58
C ILE A 10 -25.68 -4.32 16.33
N THR A 11 -26.20 -3.10 16.25
CA THR A 11 -25.94 -2.03 17.21
C THR A 11 -27.11 -2.03 18.17
N GLU A 12 -26.81 -2.36 19.43
CA GLU A 12 -27.78 -2.34 20.52
C GLU A 12 -27.88 -0.90 21.02
N ASP A 13 -28.86 -0.15 20.49
CA ASP A 13 -29.23 1.15 21.05
C ASP A 13 -30.11 0.89 22.28
N SER A 14 -29.52 1.13 23.45
CA SER A 14 -30.20 1.06 24.74
C SER A 14 -31.04 2.31 24.94
N ASP A 15 -32.36 2.12 24.95
CA ASP A 15 -33.36 3.11 25.34
C ASP A 15 -33.04 3.78 26.69
N SER A 16 -33.13 5.10 26.74
CA SER A 16 -33.38 5.88 27.95
C SER A 16 -34.06 7.20 27.58
N GLU A 17 -35.38 7.23 27.73
CA GLU A 17 -36.24 8.41 27.64
C GLU A 17 -35.92 9.46 28.73
N ALA A 18 -35.90 10.76 28.39
CA ALA A 18 -36.70 11.81 29.06
C ALA A 18 -36.35 13.26 28.62
N LYS A 19 -37.31 13.88 27.93
CA LYS A 19 -37.89 15.25 28.10
C LYS A 19 -37.03 16.54 28.02
N ASN A 20 -37.59 17.46 27.21
CA ASN A 20 -37.82 18.93 27.37
C ASN A 20 -36.99 19.93 26.51
N VAL A 21 -37.68 20.57 25.55
CA VAL A 21 -37.85 22.03 25.25
C VAL A 21 -36.72 22.95 25.77
N ASP A 22 -36.00 23.78 25.00
CA ASP A 22 -36.45 24.83 24.07
C ASP A 22 -35.31 25.41 23.20
N LEU A 23 -35.69 26.06 22.09
CA LEU A 23 -35.04 27.08 21.24
C LEU A 23 -33.60 27.58 21.54
N ALA A 24 -32.67 27.39 20.58
CA ALA A 24 -31.82 28.42 19.95
C ALA A 24 -30.75 27.81 19.00
N SER A 25 -30.75 28.24 17.72
CA SER A 25 -29.64 28.08 16.74
C SER A 25 -28.82 29.39 16.76
N PRO A 26 -27.52 29.49 16.34
CA PRO A 26 -26.71 28.66 15.43
C PRO A 26 -25.25 28.41 15.91
N GLU A 27 -24.43 27.83 15.02
CA GLU A 27 -22.94 27.86 14.98
C GLU A 27 -22.15 26.59 15.40
N GLU A 28 -21.48 26.07 14.36
CA GLU A 28 -20.20 25.33 14.29
C GLU A 28 -19.94 24.04 15.12
N PRO A 29 -19.40 22.98 14.47
CA PRO A 29 -18.88 21.83 15.19
C PRO A 29 -17.62 22.25 15.95
N GLN A 30 -17.70 22.21 17.29
CA GLN A 30 -16.58 22.45 18.17
C GLN A 30 -15.44 21.48 17.84
N LYS A 31 -14.37 22.05 17.30
CA LYS A 31 -13.08 21.45 17.02
C LYS A 31 -12.64 20.62 18.24
N HIS A 32 -12.31 19.36 18.00
CA HIS A 32 -11.57 18.52 18.94
C HIS A 32 -10.27 19.24 19.30
N ARG A 33 -10.29 19.96 20.42
CA ARG A 33 -9.12 20.62 20.99
C ARG A 33 -8.22 19.50 21.52
N GLU A 34 -7.08 19.30 20.87
CA GLU A 34 -6.00 18.53 21.42
C GLU A 34 -5.63 19.11 22.80
N MET A 35 -5.67 18.28 23.82
CA MET A 35 -5.04 18.57 25.10
C MET A 35 -3.88 17.59 25.19
N ALA A 36 -2.65 18.10 25.19
CA ALA A 36 -1.49 17.31 25.57
C ALA A 36 -1.71 16.84 27.02
N VAL A 37 -1.94 15.53 27.20
CA VAL A 37 -2.06 14.92 28.52
C VAL A 37 -0.64 14.80 29.07
N ASP A 38 -0.29 15.73 29.96
CA ASP A 38 0.97 15.71 30.70
C ASP A 38 1.00 14.43 31.54
N CYS A 39 1.86 13.47 31.17
CA CYS A 39 1.91 12.16 31.79
C CYS A 39 2.72 12.27 33.10
N PRO A 40 2.13 12.00 34.29
CA PRO A 40 2.92 11.87 35.50
C PRO A 40 3.78 10.61 35.39
N GLY A 41 5.09 10.81 35.51
CA GLY A 41 6.07 9.73 35.52
C GLY A 41 5.87 8.78 36.72
N ASP A 42 6.14 7.51 36.44
CA ASP A 42 6.30 6.37 37.35
C ASP A 42 5.05 5.51 37.61
N LEU A 43 4.89 4.47 36.78
CA LEU A 43 4.15 3.25 37.16
C LEU A 43 4.98 2.02 36.77
N GLY A 44 5.51 1.40 37.83
CA GLY A 44 6.39 0.24 37.85
C GLY A 44 6.09 -0.90 36.86
N SER A 45 7.18 -1.60 36.54
CA SER A 45 7.27 -2.82 35.74
C SER A 45 6.12 -3.81 36.02
N ARG A 46 5.08 -3.80 35.15
CA ARG A 46 4.04 -4.82 35.16
C ARG A 46 4.60 -6.10 34.53
N MET A 47 5.08 -7.02 35.37
CA MET A 47 5.37 -8.39 34.93
C MET A 47 4.05 -9.06 34.49
N MET A 48 3.97 -9.41 33.21
CA MET A 48 2.81 -10.11 32.64
C MET A 48 2.69 -11.54 33.22
N PRO A 49 1.46 -12.08 33.43
CA PRO A 49 1.30 -13.42 33.98
C PRO A 49 1.99 -14.48 33.10
N MET A 50 2.97 -15.19 33.67
CA MET A 50 3.87 -16.12 32.96
C MET A 50 3.18 -17.33 32.30
N ARG A 51 1.89 -17.55 32.58
CA ARG A 51 1.07 -18.58 31.92
C ARG A 51 0.53 -18.14 30.54
N ARG A 52 0.28 -16.83 30.36
CA ARG A 52 -0.19 -16.27 29.07
C ARG A 52 0.95 -16.18 28.05
N SER A 53 2.19 -16.00 28.52
CA SER A 53 3.37 -16.01 27.65
C SER A 53 3.62 -17.38 27.04
N ALA A 54 3.52 -18.48 27.81
CA ALA A 54 3.77 -19.83 27.28
C ALA A 54 2.80 -20.25 26.15
N GLN A 55 1.53 -19.83 26.22
CA GLN A 55 0.57 -20.09 25.15
C GLN A 55 0.87 -19.24 23.91
N LEU A 56 1.24 -17.98 24.08
CA LEU A 56 1.65 -17.10 22.98
C LEU A 56 2.95 -17.58 22.31
N GLU A 57 3.90 -18.08 23.11
CA GLU A 57 5.13 -18.72 22.64
C GLU A 57 4.81 -19.93 21.77
N ARG A 58 3.90 -20.80 22.22
CA ARG A 58 3.46 -21.96 21.45
C ARG A 58 2.82 -21.57 20.11
N ILE A 59 1.99 -20.53 20.10
CA ILE A 59 1.35 -20.03 18.88
C ILE A 59 2.39 -19.45 17.92
N ARG A 60 3.34 -18.65 18.43
CA ARG A 60 4.45 -18.10 17.63
C ARG A 60 5.30 -19.21 17.01
N GLN A 61 5.69 -20.20 17.83
CA GLN A 61 6.47 -21.35 17.37
C GLN A 61 5.72 -22.11 16.27
N GLN A 62 4.41 -22.34 16.44
CA GLN A 62 3.63 -23.04 15.43
C GLN A 62 3.51 -22.24 14.11
N GLN A 63 3.35 -20.91 14.20
CA GLN A 63 3.31 -20.06 13.01
C GLN A 63 4.67 -19.99 12.30
N GLU A 64 5.76 -19.98 13.07
CA GLU A 64 7.13 -20.02 12.55
C GLU A 64 7.44 -21.38 11.91
N ASP A 65 7.01 -22.49 12.52
CA ASP A 65 7.17 -23.83 11.93
C ASP A 65 6.39 -23.97 10.62
N ILE A 66 5.18 -23.42 10.53
CA ILE A 66 4.40 -23.38 9.28
C ILE A 66 5.11 -22.52 8.22
N ARG A 67 5.66 -21.36 8.61
CA ARG A 67 6.42 -20.49 7.71
C ARG A 67 7.68 -21.19 7.20
N ARG A 68 8.43 -21.82 8.10
CA ARG A 68 9.64 -22.59 7.80
C ARG A 68 9.35 -23.72 6.81
N ARG A 69 8.29 -24.52 7.03
CA ARG A 69 7.89 -25.57 6.08
C ARG A 69 7.55 -25.02 4.69
N ARG A 70 6.85 -23.87 4.62
CA ARG A 70 6.53 -23.21 3.35
C ARG A 70 7.79 -22.72 2.62
N GLU A 71 8.78 -22.24 3.36
CA GLU A 71 10.06 -21.78 2.79
C GLU A 71 10.94 -22.95 2.33
N GLU A 72 10.92 -24.09 3.04
CA GLU A 72 11.67 -25.30 2.68
C GLU A 72 11.09 -26.02 1.43
N GLU A 73 9.76 -26.02 1.25
CA GLU A 73 9.10 -26.55 0.04
C GLU A 73 9.12 -25.56 -1.15
N GLY A 74 9.51 -24.30 -0.92
CA GLY A 74 9.36 -23.18 -1.85
C GLY A 74 10.31 -23.15 -3.05
N LYS A 75 11.14 -24.17 -3.27
CA LYS A 75 12.13 -24.15 -4.36
C LYS A 75 11.83 -25.09 -5.53
N LYS A 76 10.88 -26.03 -5.41
CA LYS A 76 10.49 -26.94 -6.51
C LYS A 76 9.04 -27.41 -6.39
N GLN A 77 8.10 -26.48 -6.22
CA GLN A 77 6.68 -26.83 -6.35
C GLN A 77 6.36 -26.98 -7.83
N GLU A 78 6.79 -28.08 -8.44
CA GLU A 78 6.33 -28.50 -9.75
C GLU A 78 4.82 -28.73 -9.62
N LEU A 79 4.04 -27.93 -10.35
CA LEU A 79 2.58 -27.99 -10.27
C LEU A 79 2.12 -29.32 -10.86
N ASP A 80 1.88 -30.31 -10.00
CA ASP A 80 1.30 -31.58 -10.43
C ASP A 80 -0.13 -31.34 -10.93
N LEU A 81 -0.28 -31.36 -12.26
CA LEU A 81 -1.54 -31.17 -12.95
C LEU A 81 -2.56 -32.28 -12.64
N THR A 82 -2.13 -33.39 -12.04
CA THR A 82 -3.00 -34.50 -11.62
C THR A 82 -3.44 -34.42 -10.16
N ALA A 83 -2.86 -33.52 -9.36
CA ALA A 83 -3.15 -33.36 -7.93
C ALA A 83 -4.62 -33.01 -7.64
N SER A 84 -5.37 -32.49 -8.61
CA SER A 84 -6.82 -32.34 -8.49
C SER A 84 -7.56 -32.57 -9.80
N MET A 85 -8.83 -32.96 -9.70
CA MET A 85 -9.72 -33.09 -10.86
C MET A 85 -9.91 -31.80 -11.64
N ARG A 86 -9.80 -30.64 -10.98
CA ARG A 86 -9.87 -29.34 -11.64
C ARG A 86 -8.61 -29.09 -12.48
N LEU A 87 -7.43 -29.32 -11.92
CA LEU A 87 -6.15 -29.17 -12.64
C LEU A 87 -6.08 -30.13 -13.83
N LYS A 88 -6.50 -31.39 -13.63
CA LYS A 88 -6.52 -32.40 -14.68
C LYS A 88 -7.44 -32.04 -15.84
N LYS A 89 -8.58 -31.38 -15.55
CA LYS A 89 -9.50 -30.88 -16.58
C LYS A 89 -8.92 -29.66 -17.29
N LEU A 90 -8.30 -28.73 -16.57
CA LEU A 90 -7.66 -27.55 -17.16
C LEU A 90 -6.49 -27.93 -18.09
N ALA A 91 -5.69 -28.93 -17.72
CA ALA A 91 -4.59 -29.43 -18.55
C ALA A 91 -5.03 -30.07 -19.88
N GLN A 92 -6.27 -30.55 -19.96
CA GLN A 92 -6.83 -31.10 -21.20
C GLN A 92 -7.36 -30.02 -22.16
N ILE A 93 -7.46 -28.77 -21.70
CA ILE A 93 -7.86 -27.64 -22.53
C ILE A 93 -6.60 -27.16 -23.25
N PRO A 94 -6.54 -27.16 -24.60
CA PRO A 94 -5.42 -26.60 -25.32
C PRO A 94 -5.20 -25.15 -24.87
N PRO A 95 -3.95 -24.74 -24.58
CA PRO A 95 -3.68 -23.36 -24.22
C PRO A 95 -4.18 -22.47 -25.35
N LYS A 96 -5.07 -21.55 -25.03
CA LYS A 96 -5.52 -20.55 -25.99
C LYS A 96 -4.32 -19.68 -26.31
N THR A 97 -3.96 -19.59 -27.58
CA THR A 97 -2.97 -18.61 -28.05
C THR A 97 -3.41 -17.23 -27.57
N GLY A 98 -2.56 -16.58 -26.78
CA GLY A 98 -2.81 -15.21 -26.32
C GLY A 98 -2.87 -14.26 -27.51
N ILE A 99 -3.62 -13.18 -27.35
CA ILE A 99 -3.52 -12.03 -28.26
C ILE A 99 -2.34 -11.21 -27.73
N ASP A 100 -1.33 -10.99 -28.56
CA ASP A 100 -0.21 -10.12 -28.20
C ASP A 100 -0.73 -8.70 -27.98
N ASN A 101 -0.29 -8.07 -26.90
CA ASN A 101 -0.68 -6.70 -26.59
C ASN A 101 0.40 -5.74 -27.09
N PRO A 102 0.22 -5.12 -28.27
CA PRO A 102 1.26 -4.31 -28.91
C PRO A 102 1.59 -3.03 -28.13
N ILE A 103 0.82 -2.68 -27.09
CA ILE A 103 1.11 -1.52 -26.23
C ILE A 103 2.45 -1.70 -25.48
N PHE A 104 2.92 -2.96 -25.29
CA PHE A 104 4.15 -3.26 -24.56
C PHE A 104 5.37 -3.55 -25.43
N ASP A 105 5.19 -3.74 -26.75
CA ASP A 105 6.28 -3.97 -27.71
C ASP A 105 6.79 -2.65 -28.32
N THR A 106 7.04 -1.64 -27.48
CA THR A 106 7.76 -0.46 -27.95
C THR A 106 9.24 -0.82 -28.02
N GLU A 107 9.68 -1.27 -29.20
CA GLU A 107 10.96 -1.04 -29.90
C GLU A 107 12.31 -0.97 -29.13
N GLU A 108 12.39 -1.40 -27.88
CA GLU A 108 13.65 -1.70 -27.21
C GLU A 108 13.60 -3.15 -26.73
N GLY A 109 14.32 -4.04 -27.43
CA GLY A 109 14.36 -5.47 -27.13
C GLY A 109 14.72 -5.75 -25.68
N ILE A 110 13.70 -5.98 -24.84
CA ILE A 110 13.87 -6.55 -23.51
C ILE A 110 13.98 -8.06 -23.74
N VAL A 111 15.22 -8.50 -23.98
CA VAL A 111 15.64 -9.83 -23.54
C VAL A 111 15.11 -9.98 -22.12
N LEU A 112 14.40 -11.06 -21.84
CA LEU A 112 13.96 -11.45 -20.50
C LEU A 112 15.20 -11.76 -19.64
N GLU A 113 16.04 -10.76 -19.41
CA GLU A 113 16.98 -10.76 -18.31
C GLU A 113 16.14 -10.82 -17.04
N SER A 114 16.60 -11.67 -16.12
CA SER A 114 16.25 -11.70 -14.70
C SER A 114 15.73 -10.35 -14.20
N PRO A 115 14.73 -10.29 -13.29
CA PRO A 115 14.20 -9.04 -12.75
C PRO A 115 15.28 -8.33 -11.93
N HIS A 116 16.22 -7.71 -12.62
CA HIS A 116 17.06 -6.67 -12.12
C HIS A 116 16.10 -5.49 -12.00
N TYR A 117 15.71 -5.20 -10.77
CA TYR A 117 14.91 -4.05 -10.40
C TYR A 117 15.72 -2.80 -10.76
N THR A 118 15.81 -2.45 -12.05
CA THR A 118 16.43 -1.21 -12.48
C THR A 118 15.50 -0.12 -12.00
N VAL A 119 15.85 0.51 -10.87
CA VAL A 119 15.06 1.64 -10.40
C VAL A 119 15.19 2.74 -11.43
N LYS A 120 14.06 3.03 -12.09
CA LYS A 120 13.93 4.16 -13.00
C LYS A 120 13.82 5.42 -12.15
N THR A 121 14.91 6.17 -12.03
CA THR A 121 14.90 7.52 -11.48
C THR A 121 14.59 8.52 -12.58
N VAL A 122 13.76 9.52 -12.26
CA VAL A 122 13.43 10.61 -13.20
C VAL A 122 14.49 11.70 -13.07
N GLU A 123 15.02 12.16 -14.20
CA GLU A 123 15.95 13.29 -14.23
C GLU A 123 15.22 14.64 -14.12
N VAL A 124 15.90 15.66 -13.62
CA VAL A 124 15.28 16.99 -13.40
C VAL A 124 14.79 17.59 -14.73
N GLU A 125 15.55 17.41 -15.80
CA GLU A 125 15.24 17.90 -17.14
C GLU A 125 14.02 17.20 -17.74
N GLU A 126 13.87 15.89 -17.48
CA GLU A 126 12.70 15.10 -17.90
C GLU A 126 11.45 15.54 -17.13
N LEU A 127 11.58 15.76 -15.82
CA LEU A 127 10.49 16.27 -14.98
C LEU A 127 10.04 17.67 -15.44
N LEU A 128 10.99 18.57 -15.72
CA LEU A 128 10.69 19.91 -16.22
C LEU A 128 9.97 19.86 -17.57
N THR A 129 10.43 19.02 -18.49
CA THR A 129 9.80 18.86 -19.81
C THR A 129 8.38 18.33 -19.68
N SER A 130 8.17 17.36 -18.79
CA SER A 130 6.85 16.79 -18.49
C SER A 130 5.91 17.84 -17.90
N LEU A 131 6.37 18.63 -16.94
CA LEU A 131 5.57 19.72 -16.35
C LEU A 131 5.23 20.81 -17.37
N LYS A 132 6.15 21.12 -18.30
CA LYS A 132 5.87 22.04 -19.41
C LYS A 132 4.87 21.48 -20.40
N HIS A 133 4.87 20.17 -20.63
CA HIS A 133 3.83 19.54 -21.43
C HIS A 133 2.46 19.63 -20.75
N ILE A 134 2.38 19.26 -19.47
CA ILE A 134 1.15 19.32 -18.67
C ILE A 134 0.62 20.77 -18.62
N GLN A 135 1.50 21.76 -18.49
CA GLN A 135 1.14 23.19 -18.55
C GLN A 135 0.38 23.57 -19.83
N HIS A 136 0.69 22.96 -20.97
CA HIS A 136 0.00 23.25 -22.23
C HIS A 136 -1.29 22.45 -22.41
N VAL A 137 -1.43 21.31 -21.73
CA VAL A 137 -2.60 20.42 -21.84
C VAL A 137 -3.71 20.84 -20.88
N LEU A 138 -3.38 21.18 -19.64
CA LEU A 138 -4.34 21.54 -18.61
C LEU A 138 -4.49 23.05 -18.55
N VAL A 139 -5.56 23.61 -19.12
CA VAL A 139 -5.74 25.06 -19.27
C VAL A 139 -6.62 25.70 -18.20
N ASP A 140 -7.14 24.92 -17.24
CA ASP A 140 -7.97 25.45 -16.16
C ASP A 140 -7.13 26.26 -15.14
N PRO A 141 -7.72 27.28 -14.50
CA PRO A 141 -6.96 28.20 -13.64
C PRO A 141 -6.27 27.52 -12.46
N GLN A 142 -6.94 26.56 -11.82
CA GLN A 142 -6.40 25.84 -10.66
C GLN A 142 -5.16 25.03 -11.06
N SER A 143 -5.26 24.24 -12.15
CA SER A 143 -4.13 23.46 -12.64
C SER A 143 -2.96 24.34 -13.05
N GLN A 144 -3.20 25.51 -13.64
CA GLN A 144 -2.13 26.46 -13.97
C GLN A 144 -1.39 26.99 -12.72
N GLU A 145 -2.12 27.30 -11.65
CA GLU A 145 -1.53 27.71 -10.37
C GLU A 145 -0.71 26.58 -9.74
N ASP A 146 -1.26 25.37 -9.70
CA ASP A 146 -0.60 24.19 -9.15
C ASP A 146 0.69 23.85 -9.93
N ILE A 147 0.62 23.86 -11.26
CA ILE A 147 1.79 23.60 -12.13
C ILE A 147 2.84 24.69 -11.96
N SER A 148 2.44 25.96 -11.81
CA SER A 148 3.37 27.07 -11.55
C SER A 148 4.11 26.88 -10.22
N LEU A 149 3.40 26.47 -9.16
CA LEU A 149 3.99 26.17 -7.86
C LEU A 149 5.01 25.02 -7.96
N ILE A 150 4.65 23.93 -8.64
CA ILE A 150 5.53 22.77 -8.82
C ILE A 150 6.75 23.16 -9.67
N LEU A 151 6.57 23.91 -10.76
CA LEU A 151 7.69 24.39 -11.58
C LEU A 151 8.65 25.25 -10.77
N GLN A 152 8.15 26.13 -9.90
CA GLN A 152 8.99 26.94 -9.01
C GLN A 152 9.77 26.06 -8.02
N LEU A 153 9.15 25.02 -7.46
CA LEU A 153 9.83 24.06 -6.59
C LEU A 153 10.94 23.31 -7.35
N VAL A 154 10.65 22.81 -8.55
CA VAL A 154 11.63 22.06 -9.35
C VAL A 154 12.78 22.95 -9.83
N GLN A 155 12.55 24.25 -10.02
CA GLN A 155 13.61 25.22 -10.34
C GLN A 155 14.44 25.65 -9.14
N ASN A 156 13.99 25.38 -7.91
CA ASN A 156 14.73 25.71 -6.71
C ASN A 156 16.02 24.87 -6.62
N THR A 157 17.16 25.53 -6.42
CA THR A 157 18.47 24.89 -6.38
C THR A 157 18.62 23.89 -5.24
N ASP A 158 18.05 24.18 -4.08
CA ASP A 158 18.14 23.30 -2.90
C ASP A 158 17.31 22.03 -3.12
N PHE A 159 16.12 22.19 -3.72
CA PHE A 159 15.31 21.05 -4.16
C PHE A 159 16.04 20.20 -5.18
N GLN A 160 16.64 20.80 -6.22
CA GLN A 160 17.38 20.03 -7.24
C GLN A 160 18.57 19.28 -6.62
N ASN A 161 19.28 19.89 -5.68
CA ASN A 161 20.38 19.23 -4.98
C ASN A 161 19.89 18.03 -4.16
N ALA A 162 18.83 18.22 -3.37
CA ALA A 162 18.23 17.15 -2.59
C ALA A 162 17.69 16.01 -3.48
N PHE A 163 17.06 16.37 -4.60
CA PHE A 163 16.51 15.43 -5.57
C PHE A 163 17.62 14.61 -6.26
N LYS A 164 18.74 15.23 -6.63
CA LYS A 164 19.91 14.52 -7.18
C LYS A 164 20.52 13.55 -6.17
N ILE A 165 20.63 13.95 -4.90
CA ILE A 165 21.11 13.06 -3.82
C ILE A 165 20.16 11.87 -3.66
N HIS A 166 18.84 12.13 -3.62
CA HIS A 166 17.83 11.08 -3.55
C HIS A 166 17.98 10.08 -4.71
N ASN A 167 18.04 10.57 -5.95
CA ASN A 167 18.20 9.70 -7.12
C ASN A 167 19.47 8.85 -7.03
N ALA A 168 20.61 9.45 -6.67
CA ALA A 168 21.86 8.72 -6.51
C ALA A 168 21.75 7.62 -5.45
N VAL A 169 21.22 7.93 -4.26
CA VAL A 169 21.04 6.95 -3.17
C VAL A 169 20.08 5.85 -3.58
N THR A 170 18.95 6.19 -4.20
CA THR A 170 17.94 5.21 -4.64
C THR A 170 18.52 4.25 -5.67
N VAL A 171 19.29 4.74 -6.65
CA VAL A 171 19.99 3.89 -7.63
C VAL A 171 20.96 2.94 -6.92
N HIS A 172 21.73 3.42 -5.93
CA HIS A 172 22.64 2.57 -5.18
C HIS A 172 21.93 1.53 -4.31
N MET A 173 20.83 1.90 -3.63
CA MET A 173 20.03 0.98 -2.81
C MET A 173 19.34 -0.10 -3.64
N SER A 174 18.97 0.19 -4.87
CA SER A 174 18.36 -0.81 -5.77
C SER A 174 19.33 -1.85 -6.32
N LYS A 175 20.63 -1.56 -6.27
CA LYS A 175 21.70 -2.43 -6.77
C LYS A 175 22.31 -3.35 -5.70
N ALA A 176 21.99 -3.12 -4.42
CA ALA A 176 22.48 -3.88 -3.26
C ALA A 176 21.54 -5.04 -2.92
#